data_AF-A0A2E3PFT4-F1
#
_entry.id   AF-A0A2E3PFT4-F1
#
_cell.length_a   1.000
_cell.length_b   1.000
_cell.length_c   1.000
_cell.angle_alpha   90.00
_cell.angle_beta   90.00
_cell.angle_gamma   90.00
#
_symmetry.space_group_name_H-M   'P 1'
#
loop_
_entity.id
_entity.type
_entity.pdbx_description
1 polymer ?
#
loop_
_entity_poly.entity_id
_entity_poly.type
_entity_poly.pdbx_seq_one_letter_code
_entity_poly.pdbx_strand_id
1 'polypeptide(L)'
;MVTMQDTDKPGAVAEVEFSNLPNNSERDNGTFEMTHNGITVAVTFTWNAFGSPDQIEVTAPEGYVAVPPVIEVSERGVGTIYLFSGQPGV
;
A
#
# COMPACT_ATOMS: atom_id res chain seq x y z
N MET A 1 1.15 -2.67 -10.16
CA MET A 1 -0.27 -2.94 -9.80
C MET A 1 -0.39 -2.91 -8.29
N VAL A 2 -1.40 -2.21 -7.76
CA VAL A 2 -1.71 -2.21 -6.33
C VAL A 2 -3.06 -2.86 -6.12
N THR A 3 -3.15 -3.75 -5.13
CA THR A 3 -4.40 -4.43 -4.73
C THR A 3 -4.62 -4.30 -3.23
N MET A 4 -5.87 -4.33 -2.79
CA MET A 4 -6.25 -4.39 -1.38
C MET A 4 -7.13 -5.62 -1.18
N GLN A 5 -6.82 -6.46 -0.19
CA GLN A 5 -7.44 -7.77 0.00
C GLN A 5 -7.47 -8.22 1.47
N ASP A 6 -8.16 -9.32 1.74
CA ASP A 6 -8.10 -10.00 3.03
C ASP A 6 -6.69 -10.53 3.31
N THR A 7 -6.34 -10.70 4.59
CA THR A 7 -5.00 -11.11 5.01
C THR A 7 -5.06 -12.20 6.08
N ASP A 8 -4.10 -13.13 6.03
CA ASP A 8 -3.89 -14.14 7.07
C ASP A 8 -2.94 -13.65 8.18
N LYS A 9 -2.42 -12.41 8.07
CA LYS A 9 -1.52 -11.84 9.06
C LYS A 9 -2.24 -11.63 10.39
N PRO A 10 -1.80 -12.26 11.50
CA PRO A 10 -2.48 -12.12 12.78
C PRO A 10 -2.60 -10.66 13.25
N GLY A 11 -3.83 -10.25 13.56
CA GLY A 11 -4.18 -8.91 14.03
C GLY A 11 -4.38 -7.87 12.93
N ALA A 12 -3.97 -8.15 11.70
CA ALA A 12 -4.28 -7.28 10.56
C ALA A 12 -5.72 -7.52 10.09
N VAL A 13 -6.35 -6.45 9.61
CA VAL A 13 -7.73 -6.47 9.09
C VAL A 13 -7.79 -6.52 7.57
N ALA A 14 -6.71 -6.13 6.89
CA ALA A 14 -6.54 -6.17 5.44
C ALA A 14 -5.06 -5.98 5.10
N GLU A 15 -4.70 -6.23 3.85
CA GLU A 15 -3.38 -5.90 3.31
C GLU A 15 -3.49 -5.16 1.97
N VAL A 16 -2.51 -4.30 1.71
CA VAL A 16 -2.26 -3.65 0.43
C VAL A 16 -1.01 -4.26 -0.17
N GLU A 17 -1.14 -4.93 -1.32
CA GLU A 17 -0.03 -5.52 -2.05
C GLU A 17 0.35 -4.63 -3.23
N PHE A 18 1.64 -4.32 -3.36
CA PHE A 18 2.21 -3.69 -4.53
C PHE A 18 3.10 -4.66 -5.30
N SER A 19 2.63 -5.03 -6.49
CA SER A 19 3.40 -5.76 -7.50
C SER A 19 4.05 -4.74 -8.46
N ASN A 20 5.36 -4.54 -8.36
CA ASN A 20 6.09 -3.61 -9.23
C ASN A 20 6.37 -4.28 -10.59
N LEU A 21 5.65 -3.87 -11.63
CA LEU A 21 5.79 -4.42 -12.99
C LEU A 21 6.70 -3.52 -13.85
N PRO A 22 7.45 -4.07 -14.82
CA PRO A 22 8.38 -3.33 -15.69
C PRO A 22 7.79 -2.14 -16.47
N ASN A 23 6.47 -2.00 -16.51
CA ASN A 23 5.78 -1.09 -17.39
C ASN A 23 5.24 0.15 -16.66
N ASN A 24 5.57 0.34 -15.38
CA ASN A 24 5.24 1.57 -14.66
C ASN A 24 5.99 2.76 -15.28
N SER A 25 5.36 3.93 -15.24
CA SER A 25 5.87 5.15 -15.83
C SER A 25 5.48 6.37 -15.00
N GLU A 26 6.03 7.54 -15.36
CA GLU A 26 5.67 8.82 -14.72
C GLU A 26 4.15 9.09 -14.75
N ARG A 27 3.42 8.55 -15.75
CA ARG A 27 1.97 8.72 -15.87
C ARG A 27 1.17 8.01 -14.79
N ASP A 28 1.78 7.01 -14.15
CA ASP A 28 1.15 6.21 -13.11
C ASP A 28 1.31 6.86 -11.72
N ASN A 29 2.18 7.89 -11.60
CA ASN A 29 2.33 8.67 -10.37
C ASN A 29 1.00 9.27 -9.93
N GLY A 30 0.76 9.24 -8.62
CA GLY A 30 -0.37 9.93 -8.03
C GLY A 30 -0.96 9.20 -6.84
N THR A 31 -2.02 9.81 -6.30
CA THR A 31 -2.78 9.27 -5.18
C THR A 31 -4.14 8.79 -5.67
N PHE A 32 -4.53 7.60 -5.23
CA PHE A 32 -5.85 7.03 -5.48
C PHE A 32 -6.37 6.35 -4.22
N GLU A 33 -7.69 6.24 -4.13
CA GLU A 33 -8.35 5.58 -3.02
C GLU A 33 -8.62 4.11 -3.33
N MET A 34 -8.50 3.27 -2.31
CA MET A 34 -8.85 1.86 -2.37
C MET A 34 -9.80 1.55 -1.23
N THR A 35 -10.86 0.79 -1.50
CA THR A 35 -11.82 0.36 -0.48
C THR A 35 -11.93 -1.15 -0.46
N HIS A 36 -11.77 -1.74 0.72
CA HIS A 36 -12.00 -3.16 0.95
C HIS A 36 -12.67 -3.36 2.31
N ASN A 37 -13.73 -4.18 2.36
CA ASN A 37 -14.52 -4.44 3.58
C ASN A 37 -14.94 -3.17 4.36
N GLY A 38 -15.24 -2.08 3.66
CA GLY A 38 -15.67 -0.82 4.26
C GLY A 38 -14.53 0.06 4.82
N ILE A 39 -13.27 -0.35 4.64
CA ILE A 39 -12.09 0.44 4.98
C ILE A 39 -11.58 1.10 3.71
N THR A 40 -11.54 2.44 3.69
CA THR A 40 -11.01 3.22 2.57
C THR A 40 -9.64 3.79 2.93
N VAL A 41 -8.61 3.45 2.17
CA VAL A 41 -7.25 4.00 2.30
C VAL A 41 -6.90 4.87 1.10
N ALA A 42 -6.03 5.85 1.31
CA ALA A 42 -5.36 6.55 0.21
C ALA A 42 -4.00 5.92 -0.04
N VAL A 43 -3.73 5.54 -1.29
CA VAL A 43 -2.44 5.02 -1.74
C VAL A 43 -1.79 6.02 -2.67
N THR A 44 -0.59 6.47 -2.32
CA THR A 44 0.25 7.30 -3.18
C THR A 44 1.30 6.41 -3.82
N PHE A 45 1.28 6.32 -5.15
CA PHE A 45 2.31 5.65 -5.93
C PHE A 45 3.33 6.67 -6.46
N THR A 46 4.60 6.32 -6.30
CA THR A 46 5.75 7.08 -6.82
C THR A 46 6.62 6.15 -7.66
N TRP A 47 6.65 6.40 -8.96
CA TRP A 47 7.58 5.80 -9.90
C TRP A 47 8.96 6.43 -9.74
N ASN A 48 9.96 5.59 -9.44
CA ASN A 48 11.34 6.04 -9.37
C ASN A 48 12.10 5.53 -10.60
N ALA A 49 12.45 6.46 -11.49
CA ALA A 49 13.09 6.14 -12.76
C ALA A 49 14.50 5.49 -12.62
N PHE A 50 15.03 5.01 -13.75
CA PHE A 50 16.42 4.57 -13.91
C PHE A 50 16.85 3.38 -13.03
N GLY A 51 15.94 2.42 -12.78
CA GLY A 51 16.26 1.20 -12.03
C GLY A 51 16.23 1.37 -10.52
N SER A 52 15.70 2.50 -10.03
CA SER A 52 15.40 2.68 -8.61
C SER A 52 14.10 1.94 -8.25
N PRO A 53 13.95 1.44 -7.01
CA PRO A 53 12.70 0.82 -6.57
C PRO A 53 11.53 1.80 -6.61
N ASP A 54 10.38 1.39 -7.15
CA ASP A 54 9.15 2.16 -7.03
C ASP A 54 8.61 2.11 -5.61
N GLN A 55 7.82 3.11 -5.24
CA GLN A 55 7.33 3.26 -3.89
C GLN A 55 5.80 3.33 -3.87
N ILE A 56 5.20 2.73 -2.83
CA ILE A 56 3.86 3.12 -2.39
C ILE A 56 3.89 3.61 -0.94
N GLU A 57 3.04 4.59 -0.66
CA GLU A 57 2.70 5.06 0.68
C GLU A 57 1.20 4.86 0.90
N VAL A 58 0.83 4.30 2.05
CA VAL A 58 -0.57 4.02 2.42
C VAL A 58 -0.94 4.88 3.62
N THR A 59 -1.88 5.79 3.42
CA THR A 59 -2.52 6.55 4.49
C THR A 59 -3.81 5.84 4.90
N ALA A 60 -3.79 5.27 6.11
CA ALA A 60 -4.95 4.61 6.69
C ALA A 60 -5.98 5.63 7.21
N PRO A 61 -7.29 5.32 7.18
CA PRO A 61 -8.32 6.16 7.78
C PRO A 61 -8.24 6.15 9.30
N GLU A 62 -8.97 7.06 9.96
CA GLU A 62 -9.06 7.10 11.42
C GLU A 62 -9.49 5.74 11.99
N GLY A 63 -8.85 5.33 13.10
CA GLY A 63 -9.08 4.02 13.72
C GLY A 63 -8.27 2.88 13.10
N TYR A 64 -7.41 3.16 12.12
CA TYR A 64 -6.55 2.18 11.46
C TYR A 64 -5.10 2.68 11.35
N VAL A 65 -4.17 1.73 11.23
CA VAL A 65 -2.74 2.00 11.06
C VAL A 65 -2.17 1.11 9.95
N ALA A 66 -1.42 1.71 9.04
CA ALA A 66 -0.66 1.00 8.01
C ALA A 66 0.75 0.66 8.50
N VAL A 67 1.17 -0.60 8.34
CA VAL A 67 2.46 -1.09 8.84
C VAL A 67 3.15 -2.01 7.80
N PRO A 68 4.35 -1.62 7.31
CA PRO A 68 4.88 -0.25 7.37
C PRO A 68 3.98 0.72 6.57
N PRO A 69 4.01 2.03 6.81
CA PRO A 69 3.20 2.97 6.03
C PRO A 69 3.74 3.18 4.60
N VAL A 70 5.01 2.84 4.36
CA VAL A 70 5.71 3.02 3.08
C VAL A 70 6.54 1.77 2.78
N ILE A 71 6.54 1.35 1.52
CA ILE A 71 7.45 0.33 0.99
C ILE A 71 8.09 0.78 -0.32
N GLU A 72 9.33 0.35 -0.51
CA GLU A 72 10.06 0.44 -1.77
C GLU A 72 10.20 -0.96 -2.35
N VAL A 73 9.85 -1.15 -3.61
CA VAL A 73 9.81 -2.45 -4.28
C VAL A 73 10.56 -2.37 -5.60
N SER A 74 11.62 -3.17 -5.74
CA SER A 74 12.38 -3.26 -7.00
C SER A 74 11.51 -3.81 -8.15
N GLU A 75 11.91 -3.56 -9.39
CA GLU A 75 11.23 -4.09 -10.57
C GLU A 75 11.04 -5.62 -10.45
N ARG A 76 9.82 -6.10 -10.74
CA ARG A 76 9.37 -7.51 -10.60
C ARG A 76 9.27 -8.01 -9.16
N GLY A 77 9.47 -7.13 -8.17
CA GLY A 77 9.25 -7.41 -6.77
C GLY A 77 7.78 -7.29 -6.37
N VAL A 78 7.50 -7.85 -5.20
CA VAL A 78 6.20 -7.71 -4.51
C VAL A 78 6.48 -7.27 -3.09
N GLY A 79 5.71 -6.30 -2.60
CA GLY A 79 5.73 -5.89 -1.21
C GLY A 79 4.33 -5.68 -0.66
N THR A 80 4.20 -5.79 0.67
CA THR A 80 2.91 -5.78 1.36
C THR A 80 2.94 -4.78 2.51
N ILE A 81 1.88 -3.99 2.61
CA ILE A 81 1.57 -3.14 3.75
C ILE A 81 0.33 -3.72 4.44
N TYR A 82 0.42 -3.96 5.74
CA TYR A 82 -0.70 -4.48 6.53
C TYR A 82 -1.48 -3.34 7.19
N LEU A 83 -2.80 -3.45 7.23
CA LEU A 83 -3.68 -2.56 7.98
C LEU A 83 -4.07 -3.23 9.28
N PHE A 84 -3.92 -2.53 10.39
CA PHE A 84 -4.36 -2.95 11.72
C PHE A 84 -5.45 -2.01 12.21
N SER A 85 -6.46 -2.52 12.90
CA SER A 85 -7.39 -1.67 13.64
C SER A 85 -6.66 -1.08 14.85
N GLY A 86 -6.42 0.22 14.84
CA GLY A 86 -5.84 0.95 15.96
C GLY A 86 -6.94 1.74 16.66
N GLN A 87 -7.43 1.26 17.81
CA GLN A 87 -8.00 2.21 18.76
C GLN A 87 -6.87 3.17 19.16
N PRO A 88 -7.06 4.50 19.13
CA PRO A 88 -6.16 5.39 19.85
C PRO A 88 -6.16 4.88 21.30
N GLY A 89 -4.96 4.61 21.82
CA GLY A 89 -4.78 4.16 23.19
C GLY A 89 -5.56 5.06 24.14
N VAL A 90 -6.37 4.42 24.99
CA VAL A 90 -7.06 5.03 26.13
C VAL A 90 -6.07 5.71 27.08
#